data_AF-A0A658NWP4-F1
#
_entry.id   AF-A0A658NWP4-F1
#
_cell.length_a   1.000
_cell.length_b   1.000
_cell.length_c   1.000
_cell.angle_alpha   90.00
_cell.angle_beta   90.00
_cell.angle_gamma   90.00
#
_symmetry.space_group_name_H-M   'P 1'
#
loop_
_entity.id
_entity.type
_entity.pdbx_description
1 polymer ?
#
loop_
_entity_poly.entity_id
_entity_poly.type
_entity_poly.pdbx_seq_one_letter_code
_entity_poly.pdbx_strand_id
1 'polypeptide(L)'
;LGRLDGTCLILPNPDLFVFMYVRREAVLSSQIEGTQSSLQNLLAAEAQIYDPDAPSDVAEVINYVNAMNLGLARLRELPVCV
;
A
#
# COMPACT_ATOMS: atom_id res chain seq x y z
N LEU A 1 7.42 -12.52 17.34
CA LEU A 1 8.55 -11.60 17.07
C LEU A 1 9.73 -12.35 16.43
N GLY A 2 10.35 -13.32 17.10
CA GLY A 2 11.54 -14.01 16.56
C GLY A 2 11.43 -14.75 15.20
N ARG A 3 10.23 -15.08 14.71
CA ARG A 3 10.04 -15.68 13.37
C ARG A 3 9.91 -14.64 12.24
N LEU A 4 9.46 -13.42 12.55
CA LEU A 4 9.36 -12.35 11.55
C LEU A 4 10.76 -11.79 11.24
N ASP A 5 11.58 -11.59 12.30
CA ASP A 5 12.96 -11.10 12.17
C ASP A 5 13.85 -12.03 11.33
N GLY A 6 13.73 -13.35 11.50
CA GLY A 6 14.48 -14.34 10.71
C GLY A 6 14.07 -14.42 9.24
N THR A 7 12.83 -14.04 8.90
CA THR A 7 12.34 -14.05 7.52
C THR A 7 12.76 -12.78 6.76
N CYS A 8 12.91 -11.65 7.47
CA CYS A 8 13.45 -10.42 6.90
C CYS A 8 14.90 -10.57 6.39
N LEU A 9 15.71 -11.46 6.98
CA LEU A 9 17.06 -11.78 6.50
C LEU A 9 17.10 -12.54 5.16
N ILE A 10 15.97 -13.11 4.74
CA ILE A 10 15.83 -13.90 3.50
C ILE A 10 15.12 -13.09 2.41
N LEU A 11 14.57 -11.91 2.75
CA LEU A 11 13.90 -11.06 1.78
C LEU A 11 14.94 -10.50 0.80
N PRO A 12 14.85 -10.82 -0.50
CA PRO A 12 15.82 -10.38 -1.49
C PRO A 12 15.88 -8.86 -1.62
N ASN A 13 14.80 -8.15 -1.25
CA ASN A 13 14.76 -6.70 -1.13
C ASN A 13 13.70 -6.28 -0.08
N PRO A 14 14.10 -5.84 1.12
CA PRO A 14 13.16 -5.44 2.17
C PRO A 14 12.37 -4.17 1.81
N ASP A 15 12.96 -3.24 1.05
CA ASP A 15 12.27 -2.02 0.61
C ASP A 15 11.13 -2.37 -0.35
N LEU A 16 11.37 -3.31 -1.27
CA LEU A 16 10.33 -3.81 -2.17
C LEU A 16 9.21 -4.54 -1.40
N PHE A 17 9.57 -5.28 -0.35
CA PHE A 17 8.58 -5.93 0.50
C PHE A 17 7.68 -4.91 1.19
N VAL A 18 8.25 -3.88 1.82
CA VAL A 18 7.49 -2.80 2.47
C VAL A 18 6.62 -2.06 1.45
N PHE A 19 7.20 -1.73 0.30
CA PHE A 19 6.50 -1.08 -0.82
C PHE A 19 5.25 -1.86 -1.24
N MET A 20 5.37 -3.19 -1.42
CA MET A 20 4.24 -4.05 -1.80
C MET A 20 3.27 -4.29 -0.66
N TYR A 21 3.76 -4.36 0.58
CA TYR A 21 2.93 -4.58 1.76
C TYR A 21 1.96 -3.44 1.99
N VAL A 22 2.43 -2.19 1.92
CA VAL A 22 1.57 -0.99 2.07
C VAL A 22 0.45 -1.00 1.02
N ARG A 23 0.75 -1.34 -0.23
CA ARG A 23 -0.26 -1.44 -1.30
C ARG A 23 -1.28 -2.52 -1.05
N ARG A 24 -0.82 -3.69 -0.61
CA ARG A 24 -1.71 -4.83 -0.30
C ARG A 24 -2.64 -4.48 0.86
N GLU A 25 -2.12 -3.85 1.90
CA GLU A 25 -2.92 -3.40 3.04
C GLU A 25 -3.96 -2.35 2.61
N ALA A 26 -3.54 -1.33 1.86
CA ALA A 26 -4.42 -0.30 1.32
C ALA A 26 -5.59 -0.87 0.52
N VAL A 27 -5.33 -1.85 -0.36
CA VAL A 27 -6.37 -2.55 -1.12
C VAL A 27 -7.33 -3.29 -0.18
N LEU A 28 -6.81 -4.07 0.76
CA LEU A 28 -7.64 -4.86 1.68
C LEU A 28 -8.49 -3.98 2.58
N SER A 29 -7.94 -2.89 3.11
CA SER A 29 -8.67 -1.93 3.94
C SER A 29 -9.75 -1.22 3.13
N SER A 30 -9.40 -0.71 1.94
CA SER A 30 -10.35 -0.03 1.08
C SER A 30 -11.48 -0.96 0.61
N GLN A 31 -11.23 -2.27 0.48
CA GLN A 31 -12.27 -3.24 0.12
C GLN A 31 -13.31 -3.43 1.24
N ILE A 32 -12.90 -3.29 2.51
CA ILE A 32 -13.84 -3.27 3.65
C ILE A 32 -14.76 -2.05 3.56
N GLU A 33 -14.24 -0.94 3.05
CA GLU A 33 -14.98 0.31 2.84
C GLU A 33 -15.83 0.31 1.56
N GLY A 34 -15.73 -0.74 0.74
CA GLY A 34 -16.60 -0.97 -0.41
C GLY A 34 -15.94 -0.87 -1.78
N THR A 35 -14.64 -0.53 -1.84
CA THR A 35 -13.93 -0.49 -3.14
C THR A 35 -13.84 -1.88 -3.77
N GLN A 36 -13.81 -1.91 -5.11
CA GLN A 36 -13.69 -3.13 -5.92
C GLN A 36 -12.31 -3.29 -6.56
N SER A 37 -11.43 -2.29 -6.37
CA SER A 37 -10.06 -2.32 -6.87
C SER A 37 -9.25 -3.50 -6.35
N SER A 38 -8.48 -4.11 -7.25
CA SER A 38 -7.48 -5.13 -6.92
C SER A 38 -6.08 -4.54 -6.84
N LEU A 39 -5.14 -5.33 -6.31
CA LEU A 39 -3.71 -4.96 -6.32
C LEU A 39 -3.17 -4.75 -7.73
N GLN A 40 -3.68 -5.50 -8.72
CA GLN A 40 -3.28 -5.33 -10.11
C GLN A 40 -3.77 -4.00 -10.69
N ASN A 41 -5.01 -3.59 -10.38
CA ASN A 41 -5.54 -2.29 -10.82
C ASN A 41 -4.72 -1.14 -10.24
N LEU A 42 -4.38 -1.22 -8.94
CA LEU A 42 -3.53 -0.23 -8.28
C LEU A 42 -2.17 -0.12 -8.94
N LEU A 43 -1.47 -1.25 -9.16
CA LEU A 43 -0.15 -1.25 -9.79
C LEU A 43 -0.19 -0.76 -11.25
N ALA A 44 -1.24 -1.12 -12.01
CA ALA A 44 -1.43 -0.63 -13.37
C ALA A 44 -1.65 0.90 -13.38
N ALA A 45 -2.48 1.41 -12.48
CA ALA A 45 -2.72 2.85 -12.34
C ALA A 45 -1.45 3.62 -11.95
N GLU A 46 -0.67 3.12 -10.98
CA GLU A 46 0.62 3.72 -10.60
C GLU A 46 1.65 3.70 -11.74
N ALA A 47 1.65 2.64 -12.55
CA ALA A 47 2.48 2.51 -13.74
C ALA A 47 1.93 3.28 -14.96
N GLN A 48 0.81 4.00 -14.80
CA GLN A 48 0.12 4.73 -15.88
C GLN A 48 -0.25 3.84 -17.07
N ILE A 49 -0.53 2.56 -16.81
CA ILE A 49 -1.00 1.61 -17.80
C ILE A 49 -2.51 1.81 -17.94
N TYR A 50 -2.94 2.16 -19.16
CA TYR A 50 -4.36 2.29 -19.46
C TYR A 50 -5.05 0.93 -19.41
N ASP A 51 -6.07 0.83 -18.56
CA ASP A 51 -6.92 -0.35 -18.43
C ASP A 51 -8.39 0.10 -18.49
N PRO A 52 -9.11 -0.18 -19.60
CA PRO A 52 -10.49 0.25 -19.78
C PRO A 52 -11.47 -0.45 -18.84
N ASP A 53 -11.09 -1.60 -18.27
CA ASP A 53 -11.93 -2.39 -17.36
C ASP A 53 -11.58 -2.12 -15.88
N ALA A 54 -10.65 -1.20 -15.62
CA ALA A 54 -10.25 -0.86 -14.25
C ALA A 54 -11.42 -0.21 -13.47
N PRO A 55 -11.64 -0.62 -12.20
CA PRO A 55 -12.59 0.04 -11.33
C PRO A 55 -12.29 1.54 -11.19
N SER A 56 -13.33 2.37 -11.20
CA SER A 56 -13.18 3.82 -11.06
C SER A 56 -12.69 4.27 -9.68
N ASP A 57 -12.77 3.39 -8.67
CA ASP A 57 -12.40 3.63 -7.28
C ASP A 57 -10.92 3.42 -6.97
N VAL A 58 -10.09 3.08 -7.96
CA VAL A 58 -8.64 2.86 -7.77
C VAL A 58 -7.94 4.10 -7.20
N ALA A 59 -8.47 5.29 -7.50
CA ALA A 59 -7.98 6.56 -6.96
C ALA A 59 -8.11 6.64 -5.43
N GLU A 60 -9.12 6.02 -4.83
CA GLU A 60 -9.30 5.98 -3.38
C GLU A 60 -8.20 5.15 -2.71
N VAL A 61 -7.88 3.99 -3.31
CA VAL A 61 -6.78 3.14 -2.85
C VAL A 61 -5.42 3.85 -2.99
N ILE A 62 -5.20 4.58 -4.09
CA ILE A 62 -3.99 5.41 -4.27
C ILE A 62 -3.90 6.48 -3.18
N ASN A 63 -5.02 7.15 -2.87
CA ASN A 63 -5.06 8.15 -1.81
C ASN A 63 -4.72 7.56 -0.44
N TYR A 64 -5.18 6.34 -0.15
CA TYR A 64 -4.82 5.63 1.07
C TYR A 64 -3.29 5.38 1.13
N VAL A 65 -2.69 4.84 0.06
CA VAL A 65 -1.23 4.62 -0.01
C VAL A 65 -0.46 5.93 0.19
N ASN A 66 -0.91 7.01 -0.44
CA ASN A 66 -0.29 8.32 -0.31
C ASN A 66 -0.40 8.88 1.11
N ALA A 67 -1.58 8.76 1.73
CA ALA A 67 -1.81 9.20 3.10
C ALA A 67 -0.94 8.43 4.09
N MET A 68 -0.83 7.10 3.95
CA MET A 68 0.04 6.26 4.77
C MET A 68 1.50 6.68 4.63
N ASN A 69 2.01 6.81 3.40
CA ASN A 69 3.40 7.22 3.16
C ASN A 69 3.70 8.61 3.71
N LEU A 70 2.75 9.55 3.56
CA LEU A 70 2.86 10.88 4.14
C LEU A 70 2.91 10.81 5.67
N GLY A 71 2.03 10.03 6.30
CA GLY A 71 2.01 9.81 7.75
C GLY A 71 3.34 9.27 8.24
N LEU A 72 3.85 8.19 7.62
CA LEU A 72 5.13 7.59 7.96
C LEU A 72 6.30 8.56 7.82
N ALA A 73 6.31 9.41 6.79
CA ALA A 73 7.34 10.42 6.62
C ALA A 73 7.31 11.47 7.75
N ARG A 74 6.12 11.86 8.21
CA ARG A 74 5.92 12.87 9.26
C ARG A 74 6.21 12.36 10.67
N LEU A 75 6.25 11.05 10.91
CA LEU A 75 6.55 10.48 12.23
C LEU A 75 7.91 10.91 12.81
N ARG A 76 8.83 11.37 11.97
CA ARG A 76 10.13 11.92 12.41
C ARG A 76 9.98 13.23 13.19
N GLU A 77 8.92 13.98 12.93
CA GLU A 77 8.68 15.32 13.49
C GLU A 77 7.41 15.36 14.35
N LEU A 78 6.45 14.47 14.06
CA LEU A 78 5.14 14.41 14.71
C LEU A 78 4.89 12.98 15.19
N PRO A 79 5.19 12.68 16.48
CA PRO A 79 4.93 11.36 17.03
C PRO A 79 3.43 11.05 17.01
N VAL A 80 3.10 9.75 16.98
CA VAL A 80 1.71 9.27 17.00
C VAL A 80 1.01 9.79 18.25
N CYS A 81 -0.15 10.41 18.06
CA CYS A 81 -1.02 10.90 19.12
C CYS A 81 -2.45 10.39 18.92
N VAL A 82 -3.20 10.31 20.02
CA VAL A 82 -4.61 9.88 20.08
C VAL A 82 -5.44 11.05 20.58
#